data_AF-A0A521VQA1-F1
#
_entry.id   AF-A0A521VQA1-F1
#
_cell.length_a   1.000
_cell.length_b   1.000
_cell.length_c   1.000
_cell.angle_alpha   90.00
_cell.angle_beta   90.00
_cell.angle_gamma   90.00
#
_symmetry.space_group_name_H-M   'P 1'
#
loop_
_entity.id
_entity.type
_entity.pdbx_description
1 polymer ?
#
loop_
_entity_poly.entity_id
_entity_poly.type
_entity_poly.pdbx_seq_one_letter_code
_entity_poly.pdbx_strand_id
1 'polypeptide(L)'
;MNYNWNWGILLQAEPGGSGSYLQYLVVGLGWTLATALAAWVIALAIGLVVGTLRTTPLKWIVRLSNAYVEVFRNVPLIVQMFLWFFVLPEVLPTGLGDWMKQMPPPWGSYVPAVLCLGIYTSVRVAEQVRAGIQSLPRGQGMAGTALGLSLLQTYRYVILPMVMRIMLPPLTSEFMNIIKNSSVALTIGLLELTGRARAMQEFSFQVFEAFAAATAIYLLTNLVVVLGMRALERKVRVPGLITAQGAGAQ
;
A
#
# COMPACT_ATOMS: atom_id res chain seq x y z
N MET A 1 -14.96 -36.20 -1.54
CA MET A 1 -14.02 -35.76 -0.49
C MET A 1 -14.77 -35.75 0.83
N ASN A 2 -14.43 -36.66 1.76
CA ASN A 2 -15.06 -36.72 3.09
C ASN A 2 -14.30 -35.79 4.04
N TYR A 3 -14.49 -34.48 3.89
CA TYR A 3 -13.93 -33.49 4.82
C TYR A 3 -14.88 -33.28 6.00
N ASN A 4 -14.36 -33.26 7.22
CA ASN A 4 -15.15 -33.04 8.43
C ASN A 4 -15.08 -31.56 8.82
N TRP A 5 -16.11 -30.81 8.43
CA TRP A 5 -16.20 -29.38 8.69
C TRP A 5 -16.35 -29.08 10.19
N ASN A 6 -15.50 -28.19 10.71
CA ASN A 6 -15.49 -27.80 12.11
C ASN A 6 -15.41 -26.27 12.28
N TRP A 7 -16.46 -25.54 11.91
CA TRP A 7 -16.53 -24.09 12.13
C TRP A 7 -16.50 -23.67 13.60
N GLY A 8 -16.80 -24.60 14.52
CA GLY A 8 -16.69 -24.39 15.96
C GLY A 8 -15.25 -24.08 16.41
N ILE A 9 -14.25 -24.45 15.61
CA ILE A 9 -12.83 -24.15 15.89
C ILE A 9 -12.59 -22.66 16.11
N LEU A 10 -13.33 -21.78 15.44
CA LEU A 10 -13.16 -20.33 15.55
C LEU A 10 -13.46 -19.79 16.96
N LEU A 11 -14.30 -20.51 17.73
CA LEU A 11 -14.66 -20.16 19.09
C LEU A 11 -13.79 -20.85 20.15
N GLN A 12 -12.97 -21.83 19.73
CA GLN A 12 -12.07 -22.53 20.63
C GLN A 12 -10.86 -21.66 21.00
N ALA A 13 -10.30 -21.94 22.17
CA ALA A 13 -9.13 -21.25 22.68
C ALA A 13 -7.90 -21.53 21.81
N GLU A 14 -7.18 -20.47 21.47
CA GLU A 14 -5.89 -20.55 20.78
C GLU A 14 -4.78 -20.92 21.79
N PRO A 15 -3.79 -21.75 21.42
CA PRO A 15 -2.77 -22.28 22.35
C PRO A 15 -1.95 -21.24 23.11
N GLY A 16 -1.73 -20.05 22.52
CA GLY A 16 -1.03 -18.92 23.12
C GLY A 16 -1.81 -18.13 24.17
N GLY A 17 -3.05 -18.54 24.48
CA GLY A 17 -3.86 -17.91 25.54
C GLY A 17 -4.39 -16.52 25.18
N SER A 18 -4.36 -16.15 23.89
CA SER A 18 -4.79 -14.84 23.40
C SER A 18 -6.31 -14.69 23.25
N GLY A 19 -7.07 -15.72 23.61
CA GLY A 19 -8.52 -15.81 23.47
C GLY A 19 -8.91 -16.89 22.46
N SER A 20 -10.00 -16.66 21.74
CA SER A 20 -10.45 -17.60 20.70
C SER A 20 -9.67 -17.44 19.38
N TYR A 21 -9.69 -18.45 18.51
CA TYR A 21 -9.09 -18.33 17.17
C TYR A 21 -9.68 -17.17 16.35
N LEU A 22 -10.96 -16.85 16.53
CA LEU A 22 -11.56 -15.67 15.89
C LEU A 22 -10.90 -14.37 16.37
N GLN A 23 -10.70 -14.22 17.69
CA GLN A 23 -10.00 -13.07 18.26
C GLN A 23 -8.55 -13.01 17.78
N TYR A 24 -7.89 -14.17 17.71
CA TYR A 24 -6.55 -14.31 17.16
C TYR A 24 -6.46 -13.77 15.73
N LEU A 25 -7.40 -14.13 14.84
CA LEU A 25 -7.49 -13.61 13.47
C LEU A 25 -7.79 -12.11 13.42
N VAL A 26 -8.68 -11.60 14.29
CA VAL A 26 -9.00 -10.16 14.37
C VAL A 26 -7.78 -9.34 14.79
N VAL A 27 -6.97 -9.82 15.72
CA VAL A 27 -5.70 -9.16 16.07
C VAL A 27 -4.73 -9.21 14.88
N GLY A 28 -4.74 -10.29 14.09
CA GLY A 28 -3.99 -10.38 12.82
C GLY A 28 -4.43 -9.32 11.81
N LEU A 29 -5.74 -9.12 11.65
CA LEU A 29 -6.29 -8.03 10.84
C LEU A 29 -5.79 -6.66 11.33
N GLY A 30 -5.70 -6.46 12.65
CA GLY A 30 -5.11 -5.25 13.24
C GLY A 30 -3.69 -4.99 12.72
N TRP A 31 -2.85 -6.02 12.67
CA TRP A 31 -1.49 -5.92 12.12
C TRP A 31 -1.48 -5.72 10.59
N THR A 32 -2.36 -6.38 9.85
CA THR A 32 -2.55 -6.14 8.40
C THR A 32 -2.86 -4.67 8.14
N LEU A 33 -3.84 -4.10 8.85
CA LEU A 33 -4.26 -2.70 8.71
C LEU A 33 -3.18 -1.73 9.18
N ALA A 34 -2.53 -1.98 10.32
CA ALA A 34 -1.44 -1.14 10.82
C ALA A 34 -0.27 -1.09 9.83
N THR A 35 0.06 -2.23 9.22
CA THR A 35 1.14 -2.31 8.21
C THR A 35 0.73 -1.57 6.94
N ALA A 36 -0.48 -1.85 6.43
CA ALA A 36 -0.99 -1.23 5.22
C ALA A 36 -1.11 0.30 5.35
N LEU A 37 -1.64 0.81 6.46
CA LEU A 37 -1.82 2.25 6.69
C LEU A 37 -0.48 2.98 6.84
N ALA A 38 0.46 2.43 7.62
CA ALA A 38 1.79 3.04 7.77
C ALA A 38 2.55 3.05 6.44
N ALA A 39 2.53 1.94 5.71
CA ALA A 39 3.13 1.85 4.39
C ALA A 39 2.43 2.79 3.38
N TRP A 40 1.12 2.97 3.49
CA TRP A 40 0.35 3.88 2.63
C TRP A 40 0.76 5.34 2.82
N VAL A 41 1.02 5.78 4.06
CA VAL A 41 1.52 7.14 4.33
C VAL A 41 2.86 7.37 3.66
N ILE A 42 3.79 6.41 3.77
CA ILE A 42 5.10 6.46 3.09
C ILE A 42 4.91 6.50 1.57
N ALA A 43 4.04 5.62 1.04
CA ALA A 43 3.76 5.51 -0.38
C ALA A 43 3.20 6.81 -0.97
N LEU A 44 2.26 7.46 -0.27
CA LEU A 44 1.71 8.75 -0.69
C LEU A 44 2.76 9.85 -0.64
N ALA A 45 3.53 9.95 0.45
CA ALA A 45 4.55 10.99 0.61
C ALA A 45 5.63 10.90 -0.49
N ILE A 46 6.23 9.72 -0.64
CA ILE A 46 7.30 9.50 -1.62
C ILE A 46 6.73 9.51 -3.04
N GLY A 47 5.59 8.85 -3.27
CA GLY A 47 4.96 8.76 -4.58
C GLY A 47 4.54 10.12 -5.13
N LEU A 48 3.99 10.99 -4.28
CA LEU A 48 3.63 12.36 -4.68
C LEU A 48 4.86 13.17 -5.09
N VAL A 49 5.94 13.11 -4.32
CA VAL A 49 7.19 13.81 -4.62
C VAL A 49 7.79 13.26 -5.92
N VAL A 50 8.06 11.95 -5.99
CA VAL A 50 8.70 11.31 -7.15
C VAL A 50 7.86 11.51 -8.41
N GLY A 51 6.55 11.30 -8.33
CA GLY A 51 5.63 11.48 -9.46
C GLY A 51 5.62 12.90 -10.00
N THR A 52 5.63 13.90 -9.10
CA THR A 52 5.70 15.32 -9.50
C THR A 52 7.04 15.64 -10.15
N LEU A 53 8.15 15.22 -9.54
CA LEU A 53 9.50 15.47 -10.05
C LEU A 53 9.70 14.95 -11.48
N ARG A 54 9.04 13.84 -11.85
CA ARG A 54 9.06 13.25 -13.21
C ARG A 54 8.36 14.09 -14.28
N THR A 55 7.64 15.13 -13.89
CA THR A 55 6.93 16.05 -14.82
C THR A 55 7.61 17.42 -14.94
N THR A 56 8.66 17.65 -14.15
CA THR A 56 9.41 18.91 -14.16
C THR A 56 10.26 19.05 -15.44
N PRO A 57 10.62 20.29 -15.84
CA PRO A 57 11.51 20.52 -16.99
C PRO A 57 12.97 20.10 -16.72
N LEU A 58 13.34 19.78 -15.46
CA LEU A 58 14.69 19.45 -15.05
C LEU A 58 15.05 18.02 -15.45
N LYS A 59 15.61 17.84 -16.66
CA LYS A 59 15.91 16.53 -17.27
C LYS A 59 16.70 15.58 -16.37
N TRP A 60 17.65 16.09 -15.59
CA TRP A 60 18.43 15.26 -14.65
C TRP A 60 17.57 14.66 -13.54
N ILE A 61 16.69 15.46 -12.93
CA ILE A 61 15.76 15.02 -11.89
C ILE A 61 14.79 13.98 -12.46
N VAL A 62 14.28 14.23 -13.67
CA VAL A 62 13.39 13.28 -14.36
C VAL A 62 14.08 11.93 -14.56
N ARG A 63 15.36 11.93 -14.99
CA ARG A 63 16.15 10.69 -15.14
C ARG A 63 16.32 9.95 -13.82
N LEU A 64 16.69 10.66 -12.75
CA LEU A 64 16.87 10.05 -11.42
C LEU A 64 15.56 9.43 -10.90
N SER A 65 14.45 10.16 -11.02
CA SER A 65 13.14 9.69 -10.60
C SER A 65 12.61 8.53 -11.46
N ASN A 66 12.93 8.51 -12.77
CA ASN A 66 12.64 7.36 -13.63
C ASN A 66 13.46 6.13 -13.22
N ALA A 67 14.76 6.30 -12.94
CA ALA A 67 15.60 5.20 -12.50
C ALA A 67 15.09 4.58 -11.19
N TYR A 68 14.69 5.41 -10.20
CA TYR A 68 14.04 4.93 -8.98
C TYR A 68 12.81 4.06 -9.29
N VAL A 69 11.91 4.56 -10.14
CA VAL A 69 10.68 3.84 -10.51
C VAL A 69 10.99 2.53 -11.24
N GLU A 70 11.91 2.55 -12.20
CA GLU A 70 12.30 1.37 -12.96
C GLU A 70 12.92 0.30 -12.07
N VAL A 71 13.82 0.67 -11.16
CA VAL A 71 14.45 -0.30 -10.24
C VAL A 71 13.39 -1.01 -9.40
N PHE A 72 12.55 -0.27 -8.68
CA PHE A 72 11.61 -0.87 -7.74
C PHE A 72 10.39 -1.51 -8.42
N ARG A 73 10.03 -1.11 -9.64
CA ARG A 73 8.94 -1.75 -10.40
C ARG A 73 9.35 -3.11 -10.97
N ASN A 74 10.63 -3.30 -11.25
CA ASN A 74 11.15 -4.51 -11.89
C ASN A 74 11.58 -5.61 -10.90
N VAL A 75 11.57 -5.33 -9.59
CA VAL A 75 11.89 -6.33 -8.55
C VAL A 75 10.60 -6.86 -7.91
N PRO A 76 10.39 -8.20 -7.84
CA PRO A 76 9.23 -8.79 -7.17
C PRO A 76 9.10 -8.37 -5.70
N LEU A 77 7.88 -8.21 -5.21
CA LEU A 77 7.62 -7.74 -3.82
C LEU A 77 8.27 -8.65 -2.77
N ILE A 78 8.17 -9.97 -2.94
CA ILE A 78 8.75 -10.94 -1.99
C ILE A 78 10.28 -10.81 -1.92
N VAL A 79 10.94 -10.57 -3.05
CA VAL A 79 12.39 -10.34 -3.11
C VAL A 79 12.73 -9.05 -2.38
N GLN A 80 11.96 -7.98 -2.62
CA GLN A 80 12.12 -6.73 -1.86
C GLN A 80 11.95 -6.98 -0.36
N MET A 81 10.91 -7.70 0.06
CA MET A 81 10.67 -8.00 1.49
C MET A 81 11.91 -8.61 2.16
N PHE A 82 12.57 -9.56 1.48
CA PHE A 82 13.82 -10.14 1.96
C PHE A 82 14.99 -9.16 1.94
N LEU A 83 15.13 -8.32 0.91
CA LEU A 83 16.17 -7.29 0.89
C LEU A 83 16.02 -6.29 2.04
N TRP A 84 14.80 -5.82 2.31
CA TRP A 84 14.50 -4.87 3.39
C TRP A 84 14.73 -5.47 4.77
N PHE A 85 14.46 -6.77 4.96
CA PHE A 85 14.62 -7.44 6.24
C PHE A 85 16.05 -7.95 6.49
N PHE A 86 16.65 -8.65 5.53
CA PHE A 86 17.95 -9.31 5.71
C PHE A 86 19.13 -8.47 5.25
N VAL A 87 18.99 -7.70 4.18
CA VAL A 87 20.14 -7.02 3.54
C VAL A 87 20.28 -5.59 4.03
N LEU A 88 19.18 -4.83 4.12
CA LEU A 88 19.23 -3.42 4.50
C LEU A 88 19.95 -3.18 5.85
N PRO A 89 19.68 -3.94 6.94
CA PRO A 89 20.38 -3.72 8.20
C PRO A 89 21.89 -3.97 8.13
N GLU A 90 22.36 -4.80 7.20
CA GLU A 90 23.80 -5.06 6.99
C GLU A 90 24.49 -3.96 6.19
N VAL A 91 23.75 -3.20 5.39
CA VAL A 91 24.28 -2.10 4.56
C VAL A 91 24.26 -0.76 5.31
N LEU A 92 23.42 -0.64 6.33
CA LEU A 92 23.36 0.57 7.16
C LEU A 92 24.59 0.69 8.07
N PRO A 93 24.92 1.91 8.54
CA PRO A 93 25.94 2.10 9.57
C PRO A 93 25.63 1.23 10.81
N THR A 94 26.67 0.67 11.43
CA THR A 94 26.56 -0.37 12.47
C THR A 94 25.53 -0.03 13.55
N GLY A 95 25.54 1.19 14.09
CA GLY A 95 24.57 1.60 15.11
C GLY A 95 23.11 1.53 14.66
N LEU A 96 22.80 1.87 13.41
CA LEU A 96 21.43 1.81 12.87
C LEU A 96 21.05 0.38 12.48
N GLY A 97 21.99 -0.36 11.88
CA GLY A 97 21.81 -1.77 11.52
C GLY A 97 21.53 -2.64 12.74
N ASP A 98 22.34 -2.50 13.79
CA ASP A 98 22.19 -3.22 15.05
C ASP A 98 20.88 -2.86 15.75
N TRP A 99 20.50 -1.58 15.74
CA TRP A 99 19.21 -1.14 16.28
C TRP A 99 18.03 -1.81 15.57
N MET A 100 18.07 -1.94 14.24
CA MET A 100 17.02 -2.63 13.49
C MET A 100 16.94 -4.13 13.83
N LYS A 101 18.10 -4.80 13.95
CA LYS A 101 18.17 -6.24 14.25
C LYS A 101 17.75 -6.57 15.68
N GLN A 102 18.00 -5.66 16.63
CA GLN A 102 17.71 -5.88 18.05
C GLN A 102 16.27 -5.53 18.46
N MET A 103 15.43 -5.06 17.53
CA MET A 103 14.04 -4.77 17.83
C MET A 103 13.29 -6.03 18.31
N PRO A 104 12.57 -5.95 19.44
CA PRO A 104 11.78 -7.08 19.91
C PRO A 104 10.64 -7.39 18.94
N PRO A 105 10.26 -8.67 18.78
CA PRO A 105 9.05 -9.02 18.03
C PRO A 105 7.81 -8.31 18.62
N PRO A 106 6.86 -7.83 17.78
CA PRO A 106 6.82 -7.96 16.32
C PRO A 106 7.50 -6.82 15.55
N TRP A 107 8.11 -5.84 16.25
CA TRP A 107 8.63 -4.62 15.63
C TRP A 107 9.75 -4.87 14.63
N GLY A 108 10.61 -5.87 14.90
CA GLY A 108 11.71 -6.25 14.02
C GLY A 108 11.29 -6.71 12.63
N SER A 109 10.11 -7.34 12.46
CA SER A 109 9.56 -7.70 11.15
C SER A 109 8.59 -6.64 10.62
N TYR A 110 7.88 -5.94 11.52
CA TYR A 110 6.93 -4.89 11.16
C TYR A 110 7.60 -3.69 10.47
N VAL A 111 8.69 -3.15 11.02
CA VAL A 111 9.35 -1.95 10.46
C VAL A 111 9.89 -2.22 9.05
N PRO A 112 10.64 -3.31 8.78
CA PRO A 112 11.06 -3.65 7.43
C PRO A 112 9.87 -3.89 6.48
N ALA A 113 8.79 -4.53 6.94
CA ALA A 113 7.59 -4.72 6.12
C ALA A 113 6.95 -3.39 5.71
N VAL A 114 6.82 -2.44 6.64
CA VAL A 114 6.27 -1.10 6.37
C VAL A 114 7.15 -0.34 5.37
N LEU A 115 8.47 -0.36 5.56
CA LEU A 115 9.41 0.29 4.64
C LEU A 115 9.35 -0.34 3.24
N CYS A 116 9.38 -1.67 3.16
CA CYS A 116 9.28 -2.42 1.91
C CYS A 116 7.99 -2.09 1.17
N LEU A 117 6.83 -2.24 1.82
CA LEU A 117 5.53 -2.00 1.20
C LEU A 117 5.32 -0.53 0.84
N GLY A 118 5.86 0.39 1.65
CA GLY A 118 5.80 1.82 1.40
C GLY A 118 6.55 2.22 0.14
N ILE A 119 7.80 1.74 -0.01
CA ILE A 119 8.62 1.99 -1.21
C ILE A 119 8.10 1.23 -2.43
N TYR A 120 7.62 0.01 -2.25
CA TYR A 120 7.02 -0.75 -3.35
C TYR A 120 5.77 -0.05 -3.90
N THR A 121 4.93 0.47 -3.02
CA THR A 121 3.68 1.14 -3.41
C THR A 121 3.92 2.58 -3.88
N SER A 122 4.93 3.28 -3.35
CA SER A 122 5.24 4.67 -3.75
C SER A 122 5.51 4.80 -5.26
N VAL A 123 6.11 3.79 -5.87
CA VAL A 123 6.44 3.73 -7.30
C VAL A 123 5.17 3.71 -8.14
N ARG A 124 4.14 2.97 -7.69
CA ARG A 124 2.82 2.92 -8.33
C ARG A 124 2.09 4.23 -8.15
N VAL A 125 2.10 4.78 -6.94
CA VAL A 125 1.55 6.11 -6.66
C VAL A 125 2.22 7.18 -7.53
N ALA A 126 3.55 7.13 -7.71
CA ALA A 126 4.29 8.05 -8.57
C ALA A 126 3.84 7.97 -10.05
N GLU A 127 3.51 6.78 -10.55
CA GLU A 127 2.90 6.64 -11.87
C GLU A 127 1.52 7.27 -11.95
N GLN A 128 0.67 7.08 -10.92
CA GLN A 128 -0.66 7.70 -10.89
C GLN A 128 -0.58 9.23 -10.83
N VAL A 129 0.35 9.78 -10.05
CA VAL A 129 0.59 11.23 -9.98
C VAL A 129 1.06 11.76 -11.34
N ARG A 130 2.05 11.09 -11.95
CA ARG A 130 2.58 11.48 -13.27
C ARG A 130 1.48 11.44 -14.33
N ALA A 131 0.71 10.36 -14.39
CA ALA A 131 -0.40 10.20 -15.32
C ALA A 131 -1.51 11.24 -15.08
N GLY A 132 -1.81 11.55 -13.81
CA GLY A 132 -2.77 12.57 -13.43
C GLY A 132 -2.34 14.00 -13.82
N ILE A 133 -1.04 14.34 -13.70
CA ILE A 133 -0.51 15.62 -14.21
C ILE A 133 -0.60 15.67 -15.73
N GLN A 134 -0.24 14.59 -16.42
CA GLN A 134 -0.23 14.51 -17.87
C GLN A 134 -1.62 14.51 -18.52
N SER A 135 -2.67 14.15 -17.77
CA SER A 135 -4.06 14.20 -18.25
C SER A 135 -4.64 15.62 -18.26
N LEU A 136 -3.97 16.58 -17.61
CA LEU A 136 -4.39 17.98 -17.64
C LEU A 136 -4.15 18.61 -19.02
N PRO A 137 -5.02 19.55 -19.46
CA PRO A 137 -4.78 20.34 -20.65
C PRO A 137 -3.42 21.04 -20.62
N ARG A 138 -2.62 20.90 -21.70
CA ARG A 138 -1.26 21.49 -21.78
C ARG A 138 -1.23 23.00 -21.48
N GLY A 139 -2.31 23.71 -21.77
CA GLY A 139 -2.45 25.15 -21.49
C GLY A 139 -2.53 25.53 -20.01
N GLN A 140 -2.90 24.62 -19.11
CA GLN A 140 -3.07 24.91 -17.67
C GLN A 140 -1.77 25.42 -17.03
N GLY A 141 -0.64 24.75 -17.31
CA GLY A 141 0.65 25.18 -16.80
C GLY A 141 1.09 26.53 -17.39
N MET A 142 0.88 26.72 -18.69
CA MET A 142 1.24 27.96 -19.41
C MET A 142 0.42 29.16 -18.93
N ALA A 143 -0.87 28.95 -18.64
CA ALA A 143 -1.76 29.97 -18.10
C ALA A 143 -1.30 30.46 -16.72
N GLY A 144 -0.87 29.56 -15.83
CA GLY A 144 -0.32 29.94 -14.53
C GLY A 144 0.92 30.86 -14.67
N THR A 145 1.86 30.49 -15.54
CA THR A 145 3.04 31.32 -15.80
C THR A 145 2.71 32.63 -16.52
N ALA A 146 1.68 32.66 -17.37
CA ALA A 146 1.21 33.88 -18.03
C ALA A 146 0.56 34.87 -17.05
N LEU A 147 -0.02 34.37 -15.95
CA LEU A 147 -0.55 35.17 -14.85
C LEU A 147 0.55 35.61 -13.85
N GLY A 148 1.83 35.35 -14.14
CA GLY A 148 2.97 35.76 -13.31
C GLY A 148 3.34 34.78 -12.20
N LEU A 149 2.72 33.59 -12.13
CA LEU A 149 3.14 32.56 -11.17
C LEU A 149 4.48 31.95 -11.59
N SER A 150 5.38 31.75 -10.63
CA SER A 150 6.57 30.93 -10.85
C SER A 150 6.19 29.47 -11.09
N LEU A 151 7.08 28.69 -11.72
CA LEU A 151 6.83 27.27 -11.97
C LEU A 151 6.43 26.52 -10.68
N LEU A 152 7.14 26.76 -9.57
CA LEU A 152 6.84 26.15 -8.28
C LEU A 152 5.46 26.57 -7.76
N GLN A 153 5.07 27.83 -7.94
CA GLN A 153 3.75 28.33 -7.57
C GLN A 153 2.65 27.70 -8.42
N THR A 154 2.86 27.59 -9.74
CA THR A 154 1.92 26.90 -10.66
C THR A 154 1.72 25.44 -10.24
N TYR A 155 2.81 24.72 -9.90
CA TYR A 155 2.69 23.36 -9.39
C TYR A 155 1.94 23.28 -8.05
N ARG A 156 2.31 24.12 -7.08
CA ARG A 156 1.74 24.09 -5.72
C ARG A 156 0.28 24.51 -5.67
N TYR A 157 -0.10 25.55 -6.40
CA TYR A 157 -1.40 26.19 -6.25
C TYR A 157 -2.42 25.80 -7.33
N VAL A 158 -1.97 25.32 -8.49
CA VAL A 158 -2.86 24.97 -9.62
C VAL A 158 -2.83 23.47 -9.90
N ILE A 159 -1.67 22.94 -10.28
CA ILE A 159 -1.56 21.56 -10.79
C ILE A 159 -1.78 20.53 -9.68
N LEU A 160 -1.01 20.58 -8.59
CA LEU A 160 -1.07 19.54 -7.55
C LEU A 160 -2.45 19.44 -6.88
N PRO A 161 -3.11 20.54 -6.46
CA PRO A 161 -4.44 20.45 -5.87
C PRO A 161 -5.47 19.83 -6.80
N MET A 162 -5.36 20.05 -8.11
CA MET A 162 -6.25 19.51 -9.12
C MET A 162 -5.98 18.02 -9.36
N VAL A 163 -4.71 17.65 -9.53
CA VAL A 163 -4.28 16.25 -9.77
C VAL A 163 -4.64 15.36 -8.60
N MET A 164 -4.46 15.84 -7.36
CA MET A 164 -4.84 15.08 -6.17
C MET A 164 -6.31 14.67 -6.17
N ARG A 165 -7.19 15.43 -6.82
CA ARG A 165 -8.62 15.08 -6.97
C ARG A 165 -8.87 14.11 -8.12
N ILE A 166 -8.11 14.24 -9.21
CA ILE A 166 -8.22 13.37 -10.40
C ILE A 166 -7.69 11.96 -10.10
N MET A 167 -6.66 11.83 -9.26
CA MET A 167 -6.03 10.54 -8.97
C MET A 167 -6.68 9.75 -7.81
N LEU A 168 -7.69 10.30 -7.11
CA LEU A 168 -8.35 9.57 -6.02
C LEU A 168 -8.96 8.22 -6.44
N PRO A 169 -9.65 8.10 -7.58
CA PRO A 169 -10.20 6.82 -8.02
C PRO A 169 -9.13 5.73 -8.18
N PRO A 170 -8.03 5.90 -8.97
CA PRO A 170 -7.01 4.86 -9.09
C PRO A 170 -6.24 4.59 -7.77
N LEU A 171 -6.12 5.57 -6.86
CA LEU A 171 -5.53 5.34 -5.54
C LEU A 171 -6.34 4.34 -4.68
N THR A 172 -7.65 4.22 -4.91
CA THR A 172 -8.49 3.22 -4.24
C THR A 172 -8.01 1.80 -4.53
N SER A 173 -7.70 1.52 -5.80
CA SER A 173 -7.18 0.22 -6.22
C SER A 173 -5.81 -0.06 -5.61
N GLU A 174 -4.93 0.96 -5.56
CA GLU A 174 -3.61 0.82 -4.94
C GLU A 174 -3.71 0.58 -3.42
N PHE A 175 -4.66 1.21 -2.74
CA PHE A 175 -4.87 0.98 -1.32
C PHE A 175 -5.46 -0.43 -1.03
N MET A 176 -6.32 -0.97 -1.89
CA MET A 176 -6.73 -2.38 -1.77
C MET A 176 -5.55 -3.33 -2.03
N ASN A 177 -4.67 -2.99 -2.97
CA ASN A 177 -3.48 -3.79 -3.26
C ASN A 177 -2.50 -3.80 -2.09
N ILE A 178 -2.27 -2.68 -1.41
CA ILE A 178 -1.34 -2.65 -0.26
C ILE A 178 -1.83 -3.53 0.90
N ILE A 179 -3.14 -3.59 1.14
CA ILE A 179 -3.76 -4.49 2.13
C ILE A 179 -3.55 -5.96 1.74
N LYS A 180 -3.70 -6.32 0.46
CA LYS A 180 -3.47 -7.71 0.02
C LYS A 180 -1.98 -8.07 0.06
N ASN A 181 -1.14 -7.13 -0.35
CA ASN A 181 0.31 -7.30 -0.40
C ASN A 181 0.95 -7.38 0.99
N SER A 182 0.29 -6.91 2.06
CA SER A 182 0.79 -7.10 3.42
C SER A 182 0.91 -8.57 3.81
N SER A 183 0.14 -9.47 3.17
CA SER A 183 0.27 -10.93 3.39
C SER A 183 1.66 -11.48 3.06
N VAL A 184 2.43 -10.80 2.20
CA VAL A 184 3.82 -11.18 1.89
C VAL A 184 4.73 -11.01 3.11
N ALA A 185 4.39 -10.14 4.08
CA ALA A 185 5.19 -9.94 5.28
C ALA A 185 5.27 -11.19 6.19
N LEU A 186 4.37 -12.17 6.00
CA LEU A 186 4.48 -13.48 6.64
C LEU A 186 5.83 -14.16 6.34
N THR A 187 6.43 -13.92 5.16
CA THR A 187 7.69 -14.57 4.79
C THR A 187 8.89 -14.15 5.65
N ILE A 188 8.78 -13.01 6.32
CA ILE A 188 9.77 -12.50 7.30
C ILE A 188 9.27 -12.61 8.74
N GLY A 189 8.22 -13.42 8.98
CA GLY A 189 7.72 -13.74 10.31
C GLY A 189 6.76 -12.71 10.92
N LEU A 190 6.22 -11.76 10.14
CA LEU A 190 5.15 -10.89 10.65
C LEU A 190 3.81 -11.64 10.70
N LEU A 191 3.27 -11.83 11.90
CA LEU A 191 1.98 -12.50 12.12
C LEU A 191 0.78 -11.54 11.91
N GLU A 192 0.61 -11.12 10.66
CA GLU A 192 -0.62 -10.46 10.18
C GLU A 192 -1.73 -11.50 9.90
N LEU A 193 -2.88 -11.08 9.34
CA LEU A 193 -4.06 -11.95 9.13
C LEU A 193 -3.75 -13.29 8.44
N THR A 194 -3.00 -13.29 7.33
CA THR A 194 -2.62 -14.55 6.64
C THR A 194 -1.64 -15.36 7.48
N GLY A 195 -0.69 -14.70 8.14
CA GLY A 195 0.23 -15.34 9.07
C GLY A 195 -0.46 -16.04 10.24
N ARG A 196 -1.49 -15.40 10.80
CA ARG A 196 -2.29 -15.98 11.88
C ARG A 196 -3.21 -17.08 11.41
N ALA A 197 -3.78 -16.98 10.22
CA ALA A 197 -4.51 -18.08 9.60
C ALA A 197 -3.61 -19.30 9.38
N ARG A 198 -2.36 -19.07 8.95
CA ARG A 198 -1.35 -20.11 8.83
C ARG A 198 -1.02 -20.75 10.18
N ALA A 199 -0.79 -19.96 11.22
CA ALA A 199 -0.55 -20.50 12.56
C ALA A 199 -1.77 -21.29 13.08
N MET A 200 -2.98 -20.80 12.84
CA MET A 200 -4.22 -21.50 13.21
C MET A 200 -4.31 -22.87 12.55
N GLN A 201 -4.04 -23.00 11.24
CA GLN A 201 -4.07 -24.32 10.60
C GLN A 201 -2.97 -25.25 11.14
N GLU A 202 -1.81 -24.73 11.54
CA GLU A 202 -0.70 -25.54 12.03
C GLU A 202 -1.01 -26.13 13.41
N PHE A 203 -1.70 -25.38 14.28
CA PHE A 203 -2.11 -25.87 15.61
C PHE A 203 -3.41 -26.68 15.61
N SER A 204 -4.38 -26.33 14.77
CA SER A 204 -5.71 -26.96 14.76
C SER A 204 -5.89 -28.05 13.70
N PHE A 205 -5.00 -28.11 12.72
CA PHE A 205 -5.12 -28.93 11.50
C PHE A 205 -6.37 -28.64 10.64
N GLN A 206 -7.09 -27.53 10.90
CA GLN A 206 -8.28 -27.11 10.16
C GLN A 206 -7.92 -26.09 9.06
N VAL A 207 -7.42 -26.61 7.93
CA VAL A 207 -6.91 -25.77 6.82
C VAL A 207 -8.03 -24.94 6.17
N PHE A 208 -9.18 -25.56 5.89
CA PHE A 208 -10.26 -24.90 5.16
C PHE A 208 -10.90 -23.79 5.99
N GLU A 209 -11.20 -24.05 7.26
CA GLU A 209 -11.80 -23.09 8.18
C GLU A 209 -10.89 -21.89 8.42
N ALA A 210 -9.58 -22.12 8.63
CA ALA A 210 -8.62 -21.06 8.88
C ALA A 210 -8.49 -20.09 7.69
N PHE A 211 -8.29 -20.61 6.47
CA PHE A 211 -8.15 -19.77 5.29
C PHE A 211 -9.48 -19.22 4.76
N ALA A 212 -10.59 -19.94 4.93
CA ALA A 212 -11.91 -19.41 4.59
C ALA A 212 -12.31 -18.25 5.51
N ALA A 213 -12.05 -18.36 6.82
CA ALA A 213 -12.24 -17.27 7.75
C ALA A 213 -11.37 -16.06 7.39
N ALA A 214 -10.07 -16.26 7.14
CA ALA A 214 -9.18 -15.19 6.71
C ALA A 214 -9.63 -14.52 5.40
N THR A 215 -10.07 -15.32 4.42
CA THR A 215 -10.60 -14.82 3.14
C THR A 215 -11.86 -13.98 3.34
N ALA A 216 -12.79 -14.44 4.18
CA ALA A 216 -13.99 -13.69 4.52
C ALA A 216 -13.64 -12.35 5.19
N ILE A 217 -12.68 -12.34 6.13
CA ILE A 217 -12.20 -11.13 6.78
C ILE A 217 -11.55 -10.17 5.77
N TYR A 218 -10.70 -10.66 4.85
CA TYR A 218 -10.13 -9.85 3.77
C TYR A 218 -11.19 -9.25 2.85
N LEU A 219 -12.23 -10.02 2.51
CA LEU A 219 -13.33 -9.57 1.66
C LEU A 219 -14.12 -8.46 2.35
N LEU A 220 -14.51 -8.67 3.61
CA LEU A 220 -15.21 -7.66 4.42
C LEU A 220 -14.39 -6.38 4.56
N THR A 221 -13.09 -6.52 4.83
CA THR A 221 -12.16 -5.38 4.93
C THR A 221 -12.09 -4.60 3.62
N ASN A 222 -11.90 -5.28 2.48
CA ASN A 222 -11.88 -4.63 1.18
C ASN A 222 -13.22 -3.95 0.85
N LEU A 223 -14.36 -4.57 1.22
CA LEU A 223 -15.68 -3.97 1.02
C LEU A 223 -15.83 -2.66 1.80
N VAL A 224 -15.43 -2.66 3.08
CA VAL A 224 -15.44 -1.44 3.92
C VAL A 224 -14.56 -0.35 3.30
N VAL A 225 -13.36 -0.71 2.83
CA VAL A 225 -12.44 0.21 2.16
C VAL A 225 -13.05 0.79 0.88
N VAL A 226 -13.66 -0.05 0.02
CA VAL A 226 -14.31 0.40 -1.22
C VAL A 226 -15.47 1.37 -0.92
N LEU A 227 -16.31 1.05 0.07
CA LEU A 227 -17.41 1.92 0.47
C LEU A 227 -16.91 3.26 1.01
N GLY A 228 -15.87 3.23 1.86
CA GLY A 228 -15.23 4.44 2.39
C GLY A 228 -14.61 5.30 1.29
N MET A 229 -13.86 4.69 0.37
CA MET A 229 -13.22 5.41 -0.75
C MET A 229 -14.24 5.95 -1.76
N ARG A 230 -15.33 5.24 -2.04
CA ARG A 230 -16.44 5.76 -2.86
C ARG A 230 -17.10 6.98 -2.22
N ALA A 231 -17.27 6.98 -0.90
CA ALA A 231 -17.80 8.12 -0.17
C ALA A 231 -16.85 9.33 -0.25
N LEU A 232 -15.54 9.10 -0.14
CA LEU A 232 -14.52 10.13 -0.33
C LEU A 232 -14.52 10.69 -1.75
N GLU A 233 -14.55 9.82 -2.75
CA GLU A 233 -14.58 10.19 -4.17
C GLU A 233 -15.78 11.10 -4.49
N ARG A 234 -16.98 10.75 -4.00
CA ARG A 234 -18.19 11.57 -4.19
C ARG A 234 -18.04 12.99 -3.64
N LYS A 235 -17.33 13.17 -2.52
CA LYS A 235 -17.11 14.49 -1.90
C LYS A 235 -16.07 15.34 -2.65
N VAL A 236 -15.10 14.70 -3.30
CA VAL A 236 -13.95 15.38 -3.91
C VAL A 236 -14.10 15.54 -5.44
N ARG A 237 -15.18 15.00 -6.02
CA ARG A 237 -15.46 15.05 -7.45
C ARG A 237 -15.47 16.49 -7.98
N VAL A 238 -14.59 16.77 -8.94
CA VAL A 238 -14.56 18.08 -9.63
C VAL A 238 -15.57 18.05 -10.79
N PRO A 239 -16.60 18.93 -10.79
CA PRO A 239 -17.54 19.02 -11.90
C PRO A 239 -16.82 19.39 -13.21
N GLY A 240 -17.11 18.68 -14.30
CA GLY A 240 -16.63 19.02 -15.65
C GLY A 240 -15.30 18.42 -16.11
N LEU A 241 -14.53 17.75 -15.24
CA LEU A 241 -13.28 17.05 -15.61
C LEU A 241 -13.45 15.53 -15.68
N ILE A 242 -14.68 15.05 -15.90
CA ILE A 242 -14.94 13.63 -16.13
C ILE A 242 -14.19 13.23 -17.40
N THR A 243 -12.98 12.71 -17.23
CA THR A 243 -12.28 11.93 -18.22
C THR A 243 -13.18 10.76 -18.58
N ALA A 244 -13.83 10.83 -19.74
CA ALA A 244 -13.71 9.91 -20.87
C ALA A 244 -13.41 8.41 -20.61
N GLN A 245 -13.71 7.83 -19.45
CA GLN A 245 -13.54 6.41 -19.14
C GLN A 245 -14.88 5.65 -19.07
N GLY A 246 -16.01 6.32 -19.36
CA GLY A 246 -17.33 5.70 -19.45
C GLY A 246 -17.92 5.62 -20.87
N ALA A 247 -17.24 6.11 -21.90
CA ALA A 247 -17.77 6.19 -23.27
C ALA A 247 -17.16 5.16 -24.25
N GLY A 248 -16.44 4.15 -23.74
CA GLY A 248 -15.76 3.12 -24.55
C GLY A 248 -16.18 1.68 -24.26
N ALA A 249 -17.28 1.47 -23.53
CA ALA A 249 -17.89 0.16 -23.36
C ALA A 249 -19.25 0.15 -24.07
N GLN A 250 -19.20 0.09 -25.40
CA GLN A 250 -20.23 -0.46 -26.26
C GLN A 250 -19.58 -1.51 -27.16
#